data_AF-A0A959TDM5-F1
#
_entry.id   AF-A0A959TDM5-F1
#
_cell.length_a   1.000
_cell.length_b   1.000
_cell.length_c   1.000
_cell.angle_alpha   90.00
_cell.angle_beta   90.00
_cell.angle_gamma   90.00
#
_symmetry.space_group_name_H-M   'P 1'
#
loop_
_entity.id
_entity.type
_entity.pdbx_description
1 polymer ?
#
loop_
_entity_poly.entity_id
_entity_poly.type
_entity_poly.pdbx_seq_one_letter_code
_entity_poly.pdbx_strand_id
1 'polypeptide(L)'
;RKLPTQLIESFKSTLDETREADLLLHVVDISHHNFEEHFRTVKQTLNEIGAGDKPVIVVFNKIDAYRPEPHDPHDLAPKRPEQFSLEELQRSWMARMDNEECIFISAAERTNID
;
A
#
# COMPACT_ATOMS: atom_id res chain seq x y z
N ARG A 1 -0.46 27.96 -6.33
CA ARG A 1 0.95 28.37 -6.08
C ARG A 1 1.86 27.49 -6.94
N LYS A 2 2.82 28.06 -7.68
CA LYS A 2 3.81 27.26 -8.43
C LYS A 2 4.86 26.71 -7.45
N LEU A 3 5.15 25.42 -7.51
CA LEU A 3 6.20 24.78 -6.71
C LEU A 3 7.59 25.35 -7.13
N PRO A 4 8.57 25.43 -6.21
CA PRO A 4 9.92 25.92 -6.53
C PRO A 4 10.59 25.10 -7.64
N THR A 5 11.31 25.74 -8.55
CA THR A 5 11.94 25.07 -9.71
C THR A 5 12.90 23.95 -9.30
N GLN A 6 13.70 24.16 -8.24
CA GLN A 6 14.58 23.13 -7.68
C GLN A 6 13.79 21.91 -7.18
N LEU A 7 12.62 22.14 -6.58
CA LEU A 7 11.76 21.06 -6.13
C LEU A 7 11.24 20.29 -7.35
N ILE A 8 10.80 20.99 -8.41
CA ILE A 8 10.34 20.35 -9.66
C ILE A 8 11.46 19.51 -10.30
N GLU A 9 12.71 19.98 -10.29
CA GLU A 9 13.87 19.21 -10.79
C GLU A 9 14.18 17.99 -9.93
N SER A 10 14.19 18.13 -8.59
CA SER A 10 14.35 16.98 -7.69
C SER A 10 13.25 15.94 -7.89
N PHE A 11 12.00 16.36 -8.11
CA PHE A 11 10.90 15.47 -8.43
C PHE A 11 11.12 14.73 -9.75
N LYS A 12 11.56 15.43 -10.81
CA LYS A 12 11.87 14.79 -12.09
C LYS A 12 12.98 13.75 -11.96
N SER A 13 14.08 14.07 -11.26
CA SER A 13 15.17 13.11 -11.02
C SER A 13 14.66 11.86 -10.29
N THR A 14 13.85 12.02 -9.24
CA THR A 14 13.29 10.86 -8.52
C THR A 14 12.31 10.04 -9.34
N LEU A 15 11.60 10.67 -10.29
CA LEU A 15 10.72 9.98 -11.23
C LEU A 15 11.53 9.19 -12.26
N ASP A 16 12.62 9.74 -12.77
CA ASP A 16 13.53 9.03 -13.67
C ASP A 16 14.21 7.86 -12.95
N GLU A 17 14.67 8.04 -11.71
CA GLU A 17 15.17 6.93 -10.86
C GLU A 17 14.13 5.83 -10.67
N THR A 18 12.86 6.20 -10.46
CA THR A 18 11.75 5.24 -10.36
C THR A 18 11.56 4.44 -11.65
N ARG A 19 11.81 5.04 -12.81
CA ARG A 19 11.70 4.40 -14.14
C ARG A 19 12.90 3.53 -14.51
N GLU A 20 14.06 3.75 -13.89
CA GLU A 20 15.24 2.93 -14.10
C GLU A 20 15.35 1.78 -13.07
N ALA A 21 14.60 1.82 -11.97
CA ALA A 21 14.66 0.81 -10.90
C ALA A 21 14.28 -0.61 -11.38
N ASP A 22 15.03 -1.63 -10.98
CA ASP A 22 14.71 -3.03 -11.31
C ASP A 22 13.49 -3.56 -10.53
N LEU A 23 13.20 -2.97 -9.36
CA LEU A 23 12.16 -3.37 -8.41
C LEU A 23 11.65 -2.15 -7.65
N LEU A 24 10.35 -2.08 -7.42
CA LEU A 24 9.72 -1.06 -6.58
C LEU A 24 9.17 -1.65 -5.29
N LEU A 25 9.35 -0.92 -4.19
CA LEU A 25 8.65 -1.19 -2.94
C LEU A 25 7.54 -0.18 -2.76
N HIS A 26 6.29 -0.62 -2.89
CA HIS A 26 5.14 0.23 -2.61
C HIS A 26 4.70 0.05 -1.16
N VAL A 27 5.15 0.96 -0.30
CA VAL A 27 4.76 0.96 1.12
C VAL A 27 3.37 1.59 1.28
N VAL A 28 2.46 0.87 1.93
CA VAL A 28 1.07 1.27 2.17
C VAL A 28 0.81 1.29 3.67
N ASP A 29 0.30 2.39 4.19
CA ASP A 29 -0.14 2.51 5.59
C ASP A 29 -1.55 1.94 5.75
N ILE A 30 -1.68 0.73 6.33
CA ILE A 30 -2.99 0.08 6.48
C ILE A 30 -3.82 0.61 7.65
N SER A 31 -3.23 1.39 8.56
CA SER A 31 -3.97 1.98 9.68
C SER A 31 -4.93 3.08 9.24
N HIS A 32 -4.76 3.59 8.03
CA HIS A 32 -5.60 4.63 7.46
C HIS A 32 -6.85 4.03 6.80
N HIS A 33 -8.04 4.52 7.16
CA HIS A 33 -9.33 4.05 6.60
C HIS A 33 -9.39 4.02 5.06
N ASN A 34 -8.76 4.99 4.39
CA ASN A 34 -8.70 5.07 2.91
C ASN A 34 -7.43 4.47 2.29
N PHE A 35 -6.73 3.54 2.94
CA PHE A 35 -5.47 3.01 2.40
C PHE A 35 -5.63 2.36 1.00
N GLU A 36 -6.79 1.76 0.70
CA GLU A 36 -7.06 1.19 -0.63
C GLU A 36 -7.05 2.26 -1.74
N GLU A 37 -7.58 3.45 -1.43
CA GLU A 37 -7.61 4.57 -2.38
C GLU A 37 -6.19 5.11 -2.62
N HIS A 38 -5.39 5.21 -1.55
CA HIS A 38 -3.99 5.61 -1.64
C HIS A 38 -3.20 4.61 -2.51
N PHE A 39 -3.40 3.31 -2.30
CA PHE A 39 -2.80 2.25 -3.12
C PHE A 39 -3.15 2.41 -4.60
N ARG A 40 -4.45 2.59 -4.93
CA ARG A 40 -4.89 2.77 -6.33
C ARG A 40 -4.32 4.04 -6.95
N THR A 41 -4.26 5.13 -6.20
CA THR A 41 -3.71 6.42 -6.66
C THR A 41 -2.22 6.30 -7.01
N VAL A 42 -1.44 5.62 -6.16
CA VAL A 42 -0.02 5.39 -6.42
C VAL A 42 0.17 4.44 -7.61
N LYS A 43 -0.60 3.34 -7.71
CA LYS A 43 -0.56 2.46 -8.90
C LYS A 43 -0.87 3.21 -10.18
N GLN A 44 -1.88 4.09 -10.17
CA GLN A 44 -2.20 4.94 -11.31
C GLN A 44 -1.04 5.89 -11.64
N THR A 45 -0.43 6.51 -10.64
CA THR A 45 0.70 7.43 -10.83
C THR A 45 1.90 6.69 -11.44
N LEU A 46 2.23 5.48 -10.96
CA LEU A 46 3.28 4.64 -11.52
C LEU A 46 3.03 4.34 -13.02
N ASN A 47 1.79 4.04 -13.40
CA ASN A 47 1.41 3.87 -14.81
C ASN A 47 1.61 5.16 -15.61
N GLU A 48 1.17 6.31 -15.10
CA GLU A 48 1.27 7.61 -15.78
C GLU A 48 2.71 8.05 -16.03
N ILE A 49 3.63 7.70 -15.14
CA ILE A 49 5.06 8.02 -15.27
C ILE A 49 5.84 6.95 -16.04
N GLY A 50 5.20 5.90 -16.55
CA GLY A 50 5.84 4.83 -17.31
C GLY A 50 6.67 3.86 -16.45
N ALA A 51 6.34 3.73 -15.16
CA ALA A 51 6.92 2.75 -14.23
C ALA A 51 5.95 1.62 -13.86
N GLY A 52 4.78 1.56 -14.51
CA GLY A 52 3.70 0.61 -14.22
C GLY A 52 4.03 -0.86 -14.46
N ASP A 53 4.91 -1.15 -15.42
CA ASP A 53 5.29 -2.53 -15.80
C ASP A 53 6.41 -3.11 -14.92
N LYS A 54 6.88 -2.35 -13.93
CA LYS A 54 7.97 -2.81 -13.05
C LYS A 54 7.47 -3.83 -12.04
N PRO A 55 8.31 -4.81 -11.65
CA PRO A 55 8.02 -5.63 -10.49
C PRO A 55 7.79 -4.75 -9.26
N VAL A 56 6.70 -5.01 -8.51
CA VAL A 56 6.35 -4.29 -7.29
C VAL A 56 6.14 -5.28 -6.16
N ILE A 57 6.81 -5.04 -5.03
CA ILE A 57 6.45 -5.65 -3.74
C ILE A 57 5.63 -4.63 -2.96
N VAL A 58 4.42 -5.02 -2.56
CA VAL A 58 3.52 -4.17 -1.80
C VAL A 58 3.72 -4.44 -0.31
N VAL A 59 4.17 -3.41 0.41
CA VAL A 59 4.50 -3.51 1.83
C VAL A 59 3.41 -2.84 2.65
N PHE A 60 2.49 -3.63 3.17
CA PHE A 60 1.45 -3.19 4.09
C PHE A 60 2.04 -2.94 5.48
N ASN A 61 2.40 -1.68 5.75
CA ASN A 61 3.05 -1.24 6.97
C ASN A 61 2.03 -0.74 8.00
N LYS A 62 2.48 -0.62 9.25
CA LYS A 62 1.72 -0.19 10.44
C LYS A 62 0.65 -1.19 10.90
N ILE A 63 0.94 -2.49 10.79
CA ILE A 63 0.05 -3.53 11.32
C ILE A 63 -0.23 -3.39 12.82
N ASP A 64 0.71 -2.80 13.58
CA ASP A 64 0.58 -2.48 15.00
C ASP A 64 -0.54 -1.45 15.29
N ALA A 65 -0.81 -0.57 14.33
CA ALA A 65 -1.79 0.50 14.43
C ALA A 65 -3.12 0.16 13.72
N TYR A 66 -3.23 -1.00 13.07
CA TYR A 66 -4.47 -1.40 12.40
C TYR A 66 -5.59 -1.69 13.40
N ARG A 67 -6.74 -1.04 13.22
CA ARG A 67 -7.93 -1.21 14.08
C ARG A 67 -9.17 -1.39 13.21
N PRO A 68 -9.74 -2.60 13.13
CA PRO A 68 -10.96 -2.81 12.37
C PRO A 68 -12.16 -2.16 13.04
N GLU A 69 -13.15 -1.80 12.23
CA GLU A 69 -14.45 -1.39 12.72
C GLU A 69 -15.12 -2.54 13.50
N PRO A 70 -15.90 -2.22 14.55
CA PRO A 70 -16.67 -3.22 15.25
C PRO A 70 -17.63 -3.98 14.31
N HIS A 71 -17.71 -5.29 14.51
CA HIS A 71 -18.73 -6.16 13.91
C HIS A 71 -19.45 -6.87 15.04
N ASP A 72 -20.79 -6.83 15.01
CA ASP A 72 -21.61 -7.53 16.00
C ASP A 72 -21.56 -9.04 15.68
N PRO A 73 -21.11 -9.90 16.62
CA PRO A 73 -21.09 -11.34 16.41
C PRO A 73 -22.47 -11.97 16.13
N HIS A 74 -23.55 -11.27 16.47
CA HIS A 74 -24.93 -11.67 16.19
C HIS A 74 -25.46 -11.12 14.85
N ASP A 75 -24.71 -10.23 14.19
CA ASP A 75 -25.04 -9.78 12.85
C ASP A 75 -24.71 -10.88 11.84
N LEU A 76 -25.75 -11.36 11.17
CA LEU A 76 -25.66 -12.40 10.14
C LEU A 76 -25.17 -11.85 8.80
N ALA A 77 -25.09 -10.52 8.65
CA ALA A 77 -24.52 -9.91 7.46
C ALA A 77 -23.01 -10.21 7.36
N PRO A 78 -22.49 -10.45 6.14
CA PRO A 78 -21.06 -10.56 5.93
C PRO A 78 -20.34 -9.29 6.42
N LYS A 79 -19.17 -9.47 7.03
CA LYS A 79 -18.30 -8.36 7.40
C LYS A 79 -17.98 -7.50 6.17
N ARG A 80 -18.02 -6.19 6.36
CA ARG A 80 -17.46 -5.24 5.38
C ARG A 80 -15.93 -5.23 5.47
N PRO A 81 -15.21 -4.77 4.42
CA PRO A 81 -13.75 -4.70 4.45
C PRO A 81 -13.17 -3.95 5.65
N GLU A 82 -13.86 -2.90 6.11
CA GLU A 82 -13.45 -2.09 7.26
C GLU A 82 -13.53 -2.86 8.58
N GLN A 83 -14.33 -3.93 8.62
CA GLN A 83 -14.54 -4.80 9.78
C GLN A 83 -13.64 -6.03 9.79
N PHE A 84 -12.81 -6.23 8.77
CA PHE A 84 -11.92 -7.39 8.67
C PHE A 84 -10.83 -7.33 9.74
N SER A 85 -10.60 -8.44 10.45
CA SER A 85 -9.40 -8.57 11.28
C SER A 85 -8.14 -8.46 10.40
N LEU A 86 -6.98 -8.20 11.03
CA LEU A 86 -5.71 -8.13 10.30
C LEU A 86 -5.47 -9.41 9.47
N GLU A 87 -5.78 -10.58 10.01
CA GLU A 87 -5.65 -11.85 9.29
C GLU A 87 -6.63 -11.98 8.12
N GLU A 88 -7.88 -11.53 8.28
CA GLU A 88 -8.87 -11.52 7.21
C GLU A 88 -8.43 -10.55 6.09
N LEU A 89 -7.92 -9.38 6.46
CA LEU A 89 -7.36 -8.41 5.54
C LEU A 89 -6.18 -9.01 4.77
N GLN A 90 -5.21 -9.62 5.47
CA GLN A 90 -4.07 -10.31 4.87
C GLN A 90 -4.50 -11.34 3.84
N ARG A 91 -5.39 -12.27 4.24
CA ARG A 91 -5.92 -13.29 3.32
C ARG A 91 -6.61 -12.67 2.11
N SER A 92 -7.40 -11.62 2.31
CA SER A 92 -8.11 -10.95 1.22
C SER A 92 -7.15 -10.32 0.21
N TRP A 93 -6.08 -9.67 0.68
CA TRP A 93 -5.10 -9.03 -0.19
C TRP A 93 -4.19 -10.05 -0.87
N MET A 94 -3.69 -11.05 -0.14
CA MET A 94 -2.89 -12.14 -0.73
C MET A 94 -3.65 -12.87 -1.85
N ALA A 95 -4.98 -13.03 -1.72
CA ALA A 95 -5.80 -13.63 -2.77
C ALA A 95 -6.09 -12.69 -3.95
N ARG A 96 -6.04 -11.36 -3.75
CA ARG A 96 -6.26 -10.34 -4.78
C ARG A 96 -5.00 -10.04 -5.59
N MET A 97 -3.83 -10.28 -5.04
CA MET A 97 -2.57 -9.97 -5.72
C MET A 97 -2.29 -11.00 -6.82
N ASP A 98 -2.60 -10.62 -8.05
CA ASP A 98 -2.42 -11.43 -9.26
C ASP A 98 -0.96 -11.27 -9.76
N ASN A 99 -0.02 -11.99 -9.11
CA ASN A 99 1.44 -11.95 -9.31
C ASN A 99 2.23 -10.81 -8.63
N GLU A 100 1.60 -9.94 -7.85
CA GLU A 100 2.32 -8.99 -6.98
C GLU A 100 2.67 -9.67 -5.64
N GLU A 101 3.93 -9.63 -5.23
CA GLU A 101 4.29 -10.05 -3.87
C GLU A 101 3.79 -9.01 -2.87
N CYS A 102 3.15 -9.44 -1.79
CA CYS A 102 2.78 -8.54 -0.70
C CYS A 102 3.21 -9.07 0.66
N ILE A 103 3.65 -8.15 1.52
CA ILE A 103 4.10 -8.43 2.87
C ILE A 103 3.45 -7.46 3.85
N PHE A 104 3.24 -7.93 5.08
CA PHE A 104 2.59 -7.16 6.14
C PHE A 104 3.55 -6.99 7.30
N ILE A 105 3.93 -5.74 7.61
CA ILE A 105 5.00 -5.43 8.55
C ILE A 105 4.59 -4.37 9.57
N SER A 106 5.30 -4.33 10.69
CA SER A 106 5.42 -3.12 11.50
C SER A 106 6.88 -2.67 11.46
N ALA A 107 7.15 -1.60 10.72
CA ALA A 107 8.49 -0.99 10.73
C ALA A 107 8.84 -0.40 12.11
N ALA A 108 7.84 0.08 12.86
CA ALA A 108 8.02 0.66 14.19
C ALA A 108 8.36 -0.41 15.24
N GLU A 109 7.60 -1.51 15.26
CA GLU A 109 7.77 -2.62 16.22
C GLU A 109 8.75 -3.68 15.72
N ARG A 110 9.33 -3.51 14.52
CA ARG A 110 10.25 -4.47 13.87
C ARG A 110 9.62 -5.86 13.68
N THR A 111 8.34 -5.90 13.35
CA THR A 111 7.58 -7.15 13.12
C THR A 111 7.60 -7.53 11.64
N ASN A 112 7.89 -8.79 11.33
CA ASN A 112 7.94 -9.37 9.98
C ASN A 112 8.92 -8.65 9.03
N ILE A 113 10.10 -8.29 9.54
CA ILE A 113 11.13 -7.57 8.77
C ILE A 113 12.27 -8.46 8.24
N ASP A 114 12.24 -9.75 8.58
CA ASP A 114 13.30 -10.74 8.28
C ASP A 114 12.99 -11.56 7.04
#